data_AF-A0A927VRG2-F1
#
_entry.id   AF-A0A927VRG2-F1
#
_cell.length_a   1.000
_cell.length_b   1.000
_cell.length_c   1.000
_cell.angle_alpha   90.00
_cell.angle_beta   90.00
_cell.angle_gamma   90.00
#
_symmetry.space_group_name_H-M   'P 1'
#
loop_
_entity.id
_entity.type
_entity.pdbx_description
1 polymer ?
#
loop_
_entity_poly.entity_id
_entity_poly.type
_entity_poly.pdbx_seq_one_letter_code
_entity_poly.pdbx_strand_id
1 'polypeptide(L)'
;MAKKRSVKVYGQSGYKYRETPTIMLKGMWLKEAGFDIGDYISVTCEDGKIIIAQDAERAAVKAAEAEFMEREMKALQKRYEAEKVKIRAQMVAEPGARW
;
A
#
# COMPACT_ATOMS: atom_id res chain seq x y z
N MET A 1 -13.20 20.03 20.15
CA MET A 1 -12.30 21.21 20.18
C MET A 1 -11.34 21.10 19.01
N ALA A 2 -11.35 22.05 18.06
CA ALA A 2 -10.39 22.05 16.96
C ALA A 2 -9.00 22.42 17.48
N LYS A 3 -8.06 21.48 17.51
CA LYS A 3 -6.65 21.75 17.88
C LYS A 3 -5.98 22.48 16.71
N LYS A 4 -5.81 23.80 16.81
CA LYS A 4 -5.07 24.60 15.82
C LYS A 4 -3.57 24.50 16.10
N ARG A 5 -2.77 24.19 15.07
CA ARG A 5 -1.30 24.24 15.13
C ARG A 5 -0.80 25.18 14.06
N SER A 6 0.13 26.06 14.44
CA SER A 6 0.84 26.93 13.50
C SER A 6 2.12 26.23 13.08
N VAL A 7 2.30 26.02 11.78
CA VAL A 7 3.51 25.41 11.20
C VAL A 7 4.15 26.44 10.28
N LYS A 8 5.48 26.53 10.30
CA LYS A 8 6.22 27.41 9.39
C LYS A 8 6.41 26.70 8.05
N VAL A 9 6.33 27.45 6.96
CA VAL A 9 6.75 26.95 5.64
C VAL A 9 8.27 27.03 5.58
N TYR A 10 8.91 25.92 5.19
CA TYR A 10 10.36 25.85 5.07
C TYR A 10 10.74 25.69 3.60
N GLY A 11 11.91 26.22 3.22
CA GLY A 11 12.53 25.86 1.95
C GLY A 11 13.17 24.48 2.06
N GLN A 12 12.83 23.58 1.14
CA GLN A 12 13.55 22.33 0.96
C GLN A 12 14.22 22.33 -0.41
N SER A 13 15.41 21.74 -0.51
CA SER A 13 16.09 21.56 -1.79
C SER A 13 15.24 20.66 -2.68
N GLY A 14 14.62 21.26 -3.70
CA GLY A 14 13.82 20.55 -4.68
C GLY A 14 14.65 20.11 -5.89
N TYR A 15 13.95 19.73 -6.96
CA TYR A 15 14.58 19.34 -8.22
C TYR A 15 15.47 20.49 -8.75
N LYS A 16 16.73 20.17 -9.13
CA LYS A 16 17.77 21.13 -9.57
C LYS A 16 18.18 22.17 -8.50
N TYR A 17 18.17 21.81 -7.21
CA TYR A 17 18.60 22.71 -6.11
C TYR A 17 17.80 24.01 -6.01
N ARG A 18 16.57 24.02 -6.52
CA ARG A 18 15.66 25.15 -6.34
C ARG A 18 14.97 25.03 -4.99
N GLU A 19 14.95 26.12 -4.24
CA GLU A 19 14.20 26.20 -2.99
C GLU A 19 12.71 26.00 -3.29
N THR A 20 12.17 24.89 -2.80
CA THR A 20 10.76 24.53 -2.98
C THR A 20 10.04 24.72 -1.65
N PRO A 21 8.91 25.44 -1.61
CA PRO A 21 8.15 25.62 -0.39
C PRO A 21 7.61 24.28 0.10
N THR A 22 7.90 23.95 1.35
CA THR A 22 7.56 22.66 1.95
C THR A 22 6.84 22.86 3.30
N ILE A 23 5.75 22.13 3.48
CA ILE A 23 5.01 22.05 4.75
C ILE A 23 5.27 20.66 5.34
N MET A 24 5.89 20.61 6.52
CA MET A 24 6.15 19.34 7.20
C MET A 24 5.11 19.09 8.29
N LEU A 25 4.24 18.10 8.06
CA LEU A 25 3.29 17.60 9.06
C LEU A 25 3.83 16.30 9.65
N LYS A 26 4.29 16.35 10.90
CA LYS A 26 4.85 15.19 11.61
C LYS A 26 4.40 15.18 13.08
N GLY A 27 4.11 14.00 13.60
CA GLY A 27 3.90 13.76 15.03
C GLY A 27 2.74 12.80 15.33
N MET A 28 2.68 12.32 16.58
CA MET A 28 1.63 11.41 17.06
C MET A 28 0.21 12.00 16.94
N TRP A 29 0.11 13.32 16.87
CA TRP A 29 -1.16 14.01 16.69
C TRP A 29 -1.83 13.73 15.34
N LEU A 30 -1.09 13.28 14.33
CA LEU A 30 -1.66 12.80 13.06
C LEU A 30 -2.43 11.50 13.28
N LYS A 31 -1.85 10.57 14.06
CA LYS A 31 -2.51 9.32 14.46
C LYS A 31 -3.74 9.60 15.34
N GLU A 32 -3.66 10.55 16.28
CA GLU A 32 -4.83 11.00 17.05
C GLU A 32 -5.93 11.62 16.17
N ALA A 33 -5.57 12.24 15.04
CA ALA A 33 -6.50 12.79 14.06
C ALA A 33 -7.03 11.73 13.07
N GLY A 34 -6.64 10.46 13.23
CA GLY A 34 -7.06 9.33 12.41
C GLY A 34 -6.17 9.05 11.20
N PHE A 35 -5.08 9.78 10.98
CA PHE A 35 -4.13 9.50 9.90
C PHE A 35 -3.08 8.50 10.39
N ASP A 36 -3.21 7.24 9.97
CA ASP A 36 -2.27 6.18 10.30
C ASP A 36 -1.23 5.96 9.19
N ILE A 37 -0.14 5.28 9.54
CA ILE A 37 0.95 5.00 8.60
C ILE A 37 0.46 3.99 7.57
N GLY A 38 0.49 4.37 6.29
CA GLY A 38 0.02 3.54 5.18
C GLY A 38 -1.37 3.91 4.67
N ASP A 39 -2.06 4.85 5.32
CA ASP A 39 -3.33 5.38 4.85
C ASP A 39 -3.15 6.22 3.59
N TYR A 40 -4.15 6.16 2.72
CA TYR A 40 -4.25 7.05 1.58
C TYR A 40 -4.90 8.35 2.02
N ILE A 41 -4.29 9.46 1.58
CA ILE A 41 -4.83 10.80 1.80
C ILE A 41 -5.09 11.48 0.47
N SER A 42 -6.14 12.29 0.44
CA SER A 42 -6.42 13.25 -0.62
C SER A 42 -5.97 14.63 -0.15
N VAL A 43 -5.31 15.35 -1.06
CA VAL A 43 -4.87 16.72 -0.83
C VAL A 43 -5.47 17.60 -1.91
N THR A 44 -6.36 18.49 -1.50
CA THR A 44 -7.04 19.44 -2.38
C THR A 44 -6.56 20.85 -2.07
N CYS A 45 -6.20 21.59 -3.12
CA CYS A 45 -5.77 22.98 -3.02
C CYS A 45 -6.86 23.88 -3.62
N GLU A 46 -7.59 24.61 -2.78
CA GLU A 46 -8.69 25.48 -3.20
C GLU A 46 -8.60 26.83 -2.48
N ASP A 47 -8.64 27.94 -3.25
CA ASP A 47 -8.68 29.33 -2.73
C ASP A 47 -7.67 29.64 -1.61
N GLY A 48 -6.43 29.17 -1.78
CA GLY A 48 -5.35 29.38 -0.79
C GLY A 48 -5.45 28.51 0.47
N LYS A 49 -6.35 27.52 0.48
CA LYS A 49 -6.47 26.50 1.51
C LYS A 49 -5.96 25.16 0.99
N ILE A 50 -5.30 24.43 1.87
CA ILE A 50 -4.92 23.03 1.64
C ILE A 50 -5.82 22.19 2.55
N ILE A 51 -6.65 21.36 1.95
CA ILE A 51 -7.54 20.43 2.65
C ILE A 51 -6.92 19.05 2.52
N ILE A 52 -6.59 18.44 3.65
CA ILE A 52 -6.08 17.07 3.73
C ILE A 52 -7.18 16.21 4.33
N ALA A 53 -7.67 15.24 3.57
CA ALA A 53 -8.69 14.31 4.00
C ALA A 53 -8.22 12.86 3.80
N GLN A 54 -8.81 11.93 4.55
CA GLN A 54 -8.59 10.51 4.30
C GLN A 54 -9.28 10.12 2.99
N ASP A 55 -8.57 9.35 2.18
CA ASP A 55 -9.08 8.87 0.91
C ASP A 55 -9.67 7.46 1.10
N ALA A 56 -10.92 7.43 1.55
CA ALA A 56 -11.64 6.18 1.81
C ALA A 56 -11.82 5.34 0.53
N GLU A 57 -11.90 5.99 -0.63
CA GLU A 57 -12.09 5.32 -1.91
C GLU A 57 -10.84 4.55 -2.33
N ARG A 58 -9.63 5.15 -2.31
CA ARG A 58 -8.40 4.41 -2.57
C ARG A 58 -8.06 3.40 -1.49
N ALA A 59 -8.44 3.66 -0.24
CA ALA A 59 -8.32 2.66 0.82
C ALA A 59 -9.18 1.42 0.50
N ALA A 60 -10.43 1.61 0.06
CA ALA A 60 -11.32 0.52 -0.32
C ALA A 60 -10.85 -0.23 -1.57
N VAL A 61 -10.36 0.48 -2.60
CA VAL A 61 -9.82 -0.15 -3.81
C VAL A 61 -8.64 -1.05 -3.46
N LYS A 62 -7.69 -0.57 -2.66
CA LYS A 62 -6.53 -1.38 -2.27
C LYS A 62 -6.90 -2.58 -1.39
N ALA A 63 -7.88 -2.41 -0.51
CA ALA A 63 -8.40 -3.53 0.29
C ALA A 63 -9.01 -4.61 -0.63
N ALA A 64 -9.84 -4.21 -1.59
CA ALA A 64 -10.43 -5.12 -2.56
C ALA A 64 -9.36 -5.79 -3.45
N GLU A 65 -8.34 -5.05 -3.89
CA GLU A 65 -7.20 -5.60 -4.62
C GLU A 65 -6.44 -6.62 -3.77
N ALA A 66 -6.15 -6.32 -2.51
CA ALA A 66 -5.45 -7.24 -1.61
C ALA A 66 -6.26 -8.53 -1.37
N GLU A 67 -7.58 -8.41 -1.15
CA GLU A 67 -8.47 -9.56 -1.01
C GLU A 67 -8.52 -10.40 -2.28
N PHE A 68 -8.57 -9.76 -3.45
CA PHE A 68 -8.53 -10.46 -4.73
C PHE A 68 -7.21 -11.21 -4.93
N MET A 69 -6.08 -10.54 -4.67
CA MET A 69 -4.76 -11.14 -4.77
C MET A 69 -4.56 -12.32 -3.81
N GLU A 70 -5.10 -12.24 -2.59
CA GLU A 70 -5.06 -13.36 -1.63
C GLU A 70 -5.82 -14.58 -2.15
N ARG A 71 -7.03 -14.37 -2.69
CA ARG A 71 -7.85 -15.45 -3.24
C ARG A 71 -7.17 -16.15 -4.41
N GLU A 72 -6.60 -15.37 -5.33
CA GLU A 72 -5.89 -15.89 -6.50
C GLU A 72 -4.61 -16.64 -6.10
N MET A 73 -3.79 -16.08 -5.18
CA MET A 73 -2.59 -16.78 -4.69
C MET A 73 -2.93 -18.11 -4.03
N LYS A 74 -3.99 -18.15 -3.20
CA LYS A 74 -4.44 -19.38 -2.54
C LYS A 74 -4.92 -20.42 -3.55
N ALA A 75 -5.65 -20.00 -4.59
CA ALA A 75 -6.11 -20.88 -5.65
C ALA A 75 -4.93 -21.44 -6.47
N LEU A 76 -3.95 -20.60 -6.81
CA LEU A 76 -2.74 -20.99 -7.54
C LEU A 76 -1.92 -22.00 -6.74
N GLN A 77 -1.72 -21.75 -5.44
CA GLN A 77 -0.96 -22.64 -4.56
C GLN A 77 -1.58 -24.04 -4.49
N LYS A 78 -2.91 -24.13 -4.37
CA LYS A 78 -3.63 -25.41 -4.37
C LYS A 78 -3.45 -26.17 -5.69
N ARG A 79 -3.47 -25.47 -6.83
CA ARG A 79 -3.23 -26.08 -8.15
C ARG A 79 -1.81 -26.61 -8.26
N TYR A 80 -0.82 -25.82 -7.82
CA TYR A 80 0.58 -26.22 -7.80
C TYR A 80 0.83 -27.46 -6.94
N GLU A 81 0.22 -27.54 -5.75
CA GLU A 81 0.32 -28.72 -4.88
C GLU A 81 -0.29 -29.97 -5.54
N ALA A 82 -1.47 -29.84 -6.16
CA ALA A 82 -2.10 -30.94 -6.89
C ALA A 82 -1.23 -31.42 -8.06
N GLU A 83 -0.58 -30.50 -8.78
CA GLU A 83 0.33 -30.81 -9.88
C GLU A 83 1.61 -31.51 -9.38
N LYS A 84 2.21 -31.03 -8.29
CA LYS A 84 3.33 -31.73 -7.62
C LYS A 84 2.99 -33.15 -7.23
N VAL A 85 1.80 -33.39 -6.69
CA VAL A 85 1.35 -34.73 -6.30
C VAL A 85 1.22 -35.63 -7.53
N LYS A 86 0.64 -35.12 -8.63
CA LYS A 86 0.51 -35.87 -9.89
C LYS A 86 1.88 -36.25 -10.46
N ILE A 87 2.78 -35.28 -10.57
CA ILE A 87 4.15 -35.51 -11.08
C ILE A 87 4.88 -36.53 -10.21
N ARG A 88 4.76 -36.41 -8.87
CA ARG A 88 5.37 -37.37 -7.95
C ARG A 88 4.78 -38.77 -8.09
N ALA A 89 3.47 -38.90 -8.27
CA ALA A 89 2.82 -40.19 -8.49
C ALA A 89 3.27 -40.83 -9.82
N GLN A 90 3.44 -40.02 -10.88
CA GLN A 90 3.90 -40.48 -12.19
C GLN A 90 5.35 -40.98 -12.14
N MET A 91 6.25 -40.24 -11.46
CA MET A 91 7.65 -40.68 -11.25
C MET A 91 7.79 -41.96 -10.42
N VAL A 92 6.87 -42.24 -9.50
CA VAL A 92 6.87 -43.48 -8.70
C VAL A 92 6.30 -44.67 -9.48
N ALA A 93 5.41 -44.41 -10.44
CA ALA A 93 4.78 -45.42 -11.26
C ALA A 93 5.64 -45.89 -12.45
N GLU A 94 6.73 -45.20 -12.78
CA GLU A 94 7.74 -45.66 -13.74
C GLU A 94 8.90 -46.36 -13.00
N PRO A 95 8.96 -47.70 -12.95
CA PRO A 95 10.11 -48.39 -12.41
C PRO A 95 11.21 -48.35 -13.48
N GLY A 96 12.18 -47.44 -13.29
CA GLY A 96 13.51 -47.53 -13.88
C GLY A 96 13.59 -47.80 -15.39
N ALA A 97 13.50 -46.76 -16.20
CA ALA A 97 14.29 -46.70 -17.43
C ALA A 97 15.72 -46.23 -17.07
N ARG A 98 16.42 -47.03 -16.26
CA ARG A 98 17.83 -46.85 -15.94
C ARG A 98 18.60 -47.90 -16.75
N TRP A 99 19.05 -47.50 -17.94
CA TRP A 99 20.17 -48.15 -18.63
C TRP A 99 21.46 -47.50 -18.16
#